data_AF-A0A074YZY6-F1
#
_entry.id   AF-A0A074YZY6-F1
#
_cell.length_a   1.000
_cell.length_b   1.000
_cell.length_c   1.000
_cell.angle_alpha   90.00
_cell.angle_beta   90.00
_cell.angle_gamma   90.00
#
_symmetry.space_group_name_H-M   'P 1'
#
loop_
_entity.id
_entity.type
_entity.pdbx_description
1 polymer ?
#
loop_
_entity_poly.entity_id
_entity_poly.type
_entity_poly.pdbx_seq_one_letter_code
_entity_poly.pdbx_strand_id
1 'polypeptide(L)'
;MIRSKSDGKLHSATWEDALINIGERILSLASTDPSSQQPDIKPDCIGAVVGQFADVEAVDLRSNYLFNSRIAGIEEADLVLLVGTNPRFEAPLLNARLRKCWIHNELQVAVIGPKVDLTYDYE
;
A
#
# COMPACT_ATOMS: atom_id res chain seq x y z
N MET A 1 9.66 8.52 -13.96
CA MET A 1 8.49 8.79 -14.85
C MET A 1 7.29 9.05 -13.95
N ILE A 2 6.41 9.99 -14.29
CA ILE A 2 5.24 10.37 -13.47
C ILE A 2 3.97 10.22 -14.32
N ARG A 3 2.87 9.78 -13.70
CA ARG A 3 1.57 9.62 -14.36
C ARG A 3 0.81 10.96 -14.35
N SER A 4 0.41 11.45 -15.52
CA SER A 4 -0.39 12.67 -15.63
C SER A 4 -1.83 12.43 -15.15
N LYS A 5 -2.38 13.36 -14.34
CA LYS A 5 -3.76 13.29 -13.79
C LYS A 5 -4.85 13.38 -14.87
N SER A 6 -4.56 14.02 -16.00
CA SER A 6 -5.53 14.25 -17.08
C SER A 6 -5.54 13.10 -18.10
N ASP A 7 -4.36 12.62 -18.50
CA ASP A 7 -4.23 11.67 -19.62
C ASP A 7 -3.96 10.22 -19.16
N GLY A 8 -3.65 10.03 -17.86
CA GLY A 8 -3.42 8.71 -17.28
C GLY A 8 -2.19 7.96 -17.79
N LYS A 9 -1.40 8.57 -18.68
CA LYS A 9 -0.16 8.04 -19.26
C LYS A 9 1.07 8.48 -18.47
N LEU A 10 2.15 7.71 -18.63
CA LEU A 10 3.45 7.97 -17.99
C LEU A 10 4.29 8.90 -18.87
N HIS A 11 4.78 9.99 -18.26
CA HIS A 11 5.74 10.90 -18.88
C HIS A 11 7.11 10.74 -18.22
N SER A 12 8.18 10.93 -19.00
CA SER A 12 9.52 11.09 -18.46
C SER A 12 9.55 12.31 -17.53
N ALA A 13 10.13 12.15 -16.35
CA ALA A 13 10.22 13.19 -15.33
C ALA A 13 11.55 13.08 -14.61
N THR A 14 12.00 14.19 -14.02
CA THR A 14 13.22 14.22 -13.21
C THR A 14 13.00 13.57 -11.84
N TRP A 15 14.09 13.26 -11.13
CA TRP A 15 14.01 12.70 -9.77
C TRP A 15 13.34 13.64 -8.77
N GLU A 16 13.59 14.94 -8.90
CA GLU A 16 13.02 15.96 -8.03
C GLU A 16 11.50 16.04 -8.21
N ASP A 17 11.03 16.08 -9.46
CA ASP A 17 9.60 16.10 -9.78
C ASP A 17 8.88 14.86 -9.24
N ALA A 18 9.53 13.70 -9.29
CA ALA A 18 8.95 12.44 -8.82
C ALA A 18 8.80 12.43 -7.29
N LEU A 19 9.81 12.90 -6.57
CA LEU A 19 9.79 12.98 -5.11
C LEU A 19 8.76 13.98 -4.61
N ILE A 20 8.65 15.15 -5.26
CA ILE A 20 7.62 16.14 -4.94
C ILE A 20 6.22 15.55 -5.13
N ASN A 21 5.99 14.84 -6.24
CA ASN A 21 4.69 14.25 -6.54
C ASN A 21 4.26 13.18 -5.50
N ILE A 22 5.21 12.37 -5.04
CA ILE A 22 5.00 11.39 -3.98
C ILE A 22 4.67 12.09 -2.65
N GLY A 23 5.43 13.11 -2.29
CA GLY A 23 5.22 13.89 -1.06
C GLY A 23 3.86 14.57 -1.02
N GLU A 24 3.45 15.21 -2.13
CA GLU A 24 2.11 15.80 -2.26
C GLU A 24 0.99 14.77 -2.10
N ARG A 25 1.19 13.55 -2.60
CA ARG A 25 0.18 12.49 -2.47
C ARG A 25 0.06 11.96 -1.06
N ILE A 26 1.17 11.70 -0.39
CA ILE A 26 1.18 11.29 1.02
C ILE A 26 0.51 12.37 1.88
N LEU A 27 0.83 13.64 1.65
CA LEU A 27 0.23 14.75 2.39
C LEU A 27 -1.28 14.87 2.11
N SER A 28 -1.71 14.67 0.86
CA SER A 28 -3.12 14.73 0.48
C SER A 28 -3.97 13.60 1.05
N LEU A 29 -3.36 12.44 1.34
CA LEU A 29 -4.01 11.32 2.00
C LEU A 29 -4.07 11.51 3.52
N ALA A 30 -3.10 12.24 4.09
CA ALA A 30 -3.07 12.60 5.51
C ALA A 30 -4.03 13.77 5.86
N SER A 31 -4.38 14.62 4.89
CA SER A 31 -5.36 15.69 5.08
C SER A 31 -6.81 15.19 4.92
N THR A 32 -7.23 14.32 5.83
CA THR A 32 -8.65 14.01 6.06
C THR A 32 -9.20 15.02 7.07
N ASP A 33 -10.40 15.55 6.79
CA ASP A 33 -11.11 16.59 7.55
C ASP A 33 -10.91 16.55 9.08
N PRO A 34 -10.60 17.68 9.75
CA PRO A 34 -10.45 17.75 11.21
C PRO A 34 -11.77 17.55 11.99
N SER A 35 -12.89 17.30 11.32
CA SER A 35 -14.19 16.99 11.92
C SER A 35 -14.48 15.49 12.06
N SER A 36 -13.68 14.63 11.43
CA SER A 36 -13.82 13.18 11.52
C SER A 36 -12.86 12.70 12.60
N GLN A 37 -13.38 12.07 13.66
CA GLN A 37 -12.57 11.51 14.75
C GLN A 37 -11.34 10.80 14.19
N GLN A 38 -10.19 11.29 14.63
CA GLN A 38 -8.86 10.79 14.32
C GLN A 38 -8.88 9.26 14.37
N PRO A 39 -8.61 8.54 13.26
CA PRO A 39 -8.41 7.11 13.38
C PRO A 39 -7.27 6.91 14.38
N ASP A 40 -7.53 6.12 15.41
CA ASP A 40 -6.57 5.78 16.45
C ASP A 40 -5.50 4.89 15.80
N ILE A 41 -4.55 5.50 15.07
CA ILE A 41 -3.47 4.80 14.39
C ILE A 41 -2.55 4.26 15.48
N LYS A 42 -2.81 3.03 15.90
CA LYS A 42 -1.89 2.30 16.78
C LYS A 42 -0.54 2.19 16.07
N PRO A 43 0.57 2.52 16.74
CA PRO A 43 1.92 2.51 16.14
C PRO A 43 2.37 1.13 15.65
N ASP A 44 1.61 0.06 15.94
CA ASP A 44 1.95 -1.33 15.61
C ASP A 44 1.33 -1.83 14.29
N CYS A 45 0.50 -1.03 13.59
CA CYS A 45 -0.24 -1.47 12.42
C CYS A 45 0.16 -0.70 11.15
N ILE A 46 1.33 -1.05 10.58
CA ILE A 46 1.65 -0.71 9.18
C ILE A 46 2.02 -2.01 8.45
N GLY A 47 1.06 -2.56 7.71
CA GLY A 47 1.31 -3.60 6.72
C GLY A 47 1.65 -2.97 5.38
N ALA A 48 2.94 -2.84 5.08
CA ALA A 48 3.42 -2.49 3.75
C ALA A 48 3.82 -3.77 3.01
N VAL A 49 3.16 -4.06 1.88
CA VAL A 49 3.69 -5.04 0.92
C VAL A 49 4.59 -4.28 -0.05
N VAL A 50 5.90 -4.45 0.15
CA VAL A 50 6.94 -3.82 -0.67
C VAL A 50 7.33 -4.81 -1.78
N GLY A 51 7.09 -4.44 -3.04
CA GLY A 51 7.65 -5.14 -4.21
C GLY A 51 9.18 -4.98 -4.32
N GLN A 52 9.79 -5.65 -5.30
CA GLN A 52 11.26 -5.71 -5.50
C GLN A 52 11.94 -4.33 -5.60
N PHE A 53 12.38 -3.79 -4.45
CA PHE A 53 13.24 -2.60 -4.34
C PHE A 53 14.36 -2.80 -3.30
N ALA A 54 14.83 -4.04 -3.12
CA ALA A 54 15.97 -4.28 -2.24
C ALA A 54 17.28 -4.06 -3.01
N ASP A 55 17.92 -2.91 -2.79
CA ASP A 55 19.35 -2.76 -3.05
C ASP A 55 20.12 -3.85 -2.27
N VAL A 56 21.24 -4.34 -2.78
CA VAL A 56 22.01 -5.45 -2.17
C VAL A 56 22.45 -5.12 -0.73
N GLU A 57 22.58 -3.83 -0.40
CA GLU A 57 22.88 -3.32 0.94
C GLU A 57 21.69 -3.44 1.92
N ALA A 58 20.45 -3.54 1.43
CA ALA A 58 19.26 -3.67 2.26
C ALA A 58 19.04 -5.10 2.81
N VAL A 59 19.91 -6.06 2.51
CA VAL A 59 19.76 -7.47 2.89
C VAL A 59 20.32 -7.79 4.29
N ASP A 60 21.07 -6.86 4.90
CA ASP A 60 21.68 -7.06 6.23
C ASP A 60 20.62 -7.25 7.34
N LEU A 61 19.53 -6.48 7.27
CA LEU A 61 18.39 -6.62 8.17
C LEU A 61 17.29 -7.46 7.53
N ARG A 62 16.99 -8.61 8.16
CA ARG A 62 15.92 -9.53 7.72
C ARG A 62 14.55 -8.87 7.61
N SER A 63 14.30 -7.82 8.39
CA SER A 63 13.04 -7.07 8.37
C SER A 63 12.78 -6.37 7.03
N ASN A 64 13.79 -6.13 6.21
CA ASN A 64 13.65 -5.31 5.00
C ASN A 64 13.00 -6.07 3.83
N TYR A 65 13.04 -7.40 3.84
CA TYR A 65 12.51 -8.25 2.78
C TYR A 65 11.55 -9.32 3.30
N LEU A 66 11.30 -9.36 4.61
CA LEU A 66 10.30 -10.24 5.20
C LEU A 66 8.98 -9.52 5.36
N PHE A 67 7.91 -10.31 5.30
CA PHE A 67 6.58 -9.86 5.68
C PHE A 67 6.45 -9.84 7.21
N ASN A 68 6.82 -8.71 7.83
CA ASN A 68 6.98 -8.59 9.27
C ASN A 68 5.67 -8.77 10.06
N SER A 69 4.55 -8.30 9.53
CA SER A 69 3.23 -8.38 10.18
C SER A 69 2.71 -9.81 10.33
N ARG A 70 3.37 -10.79 9.70
CA ARG A 70 2.97 -12.21 9.61
C ARG A 70 1.61 -12.38 8.91
N ILE A 71 1.44 -13.51 8.24
CA ILE A 71 0.20 -13.79 7.47
C ILE A 71 -1.05 -13.82 8.38
N ALA A 72 -0.89 -14.15 9.66
CA ALA A 72 -1.96 -14.12 10.65
C ALA A 72 -2.29 -12.70 11.14
N GLY A 73 -1.30 -11.81 11.26
CA GLY A 73 -1.51 -10.45 11.78
C GLY A 73 -2.26 -9.54 10.82
N ILE A 74 -2.42 -9.94 9.55
CA ILE A 74 -3.30 -9.24 8.59
C ILE A 74 -4.75 -9.22 9.06
N GLU A 75 -5.16 -10.23 9.83
CA GLU A 75 -6.53 -10.30 10.35
C GLU A 75 -6.83 -9.23 11.40
N GLU A 76 -5.79 -8.60 11.95
CA GLU A 76 -5.88 -7.53 12.94
C GLU A 76 -5.67 -6.13 12.33
N ALA A 77 -5.40 -6.04 11.03
CA ALA A 77 -5.15 -4.76 10.38
C ALA A 77 -6.45 -4.06 9.97
N ASP A 78 -6.53 -2.75 10.24
CA ASP A 78 -7.66 -1.90 9.84
C ASP A 78 -7.44 -1.25 8.46
N LEU A 79 -6.17 -1.06 8.07
CA LEU A 79 -5.75 -0.49 6.79
C LEU A 79 -4.60 -1.30 6.19
N VAL A 80 -4.70 -1.61 4.89
CA VAL A 80 -3.63 -2.26 4.11
C VAL A 80 -3.29 -1.43 2.89
N LEU A 81 -2.00 -1.12 2.74
CA LEU A 81 -1.47 -0.43 1.57
C LEU A 81 -0.66 -1.41 0.70
N LEU A 82 -1.13 -1.62 -0.52
CA LEU A 82 -0.47 -2.44 -1.53
C LEU A 82 0.32 -1.54 -2.47
N VAL A 83 1.65 -1.69 -2.49
CA VAL A 83 2.53 -0.87 -3.33
C VAL A 83 3.15 -1.72 -4.43
N GLY A 84 2.74 -1.48 -5.67
CA GLY A 84 3.34 -2.11 -6.86
C GLY A 84 3.20 -3.64 -6.93
N THR A 85 2.31 -4.24 -6.14
CA THR A 85 2.12 -5.69 -6.06
C THR A 85 0.74 -6.10 -6.57
N ASN A 86 0.65 -7.31 -7.15
CA ASN A 86 -0.62 -7.97 -7.42
C ASN A 86 -0.74 -9.26 -6.58
N PRO A 87 -1.29 -9.17 -5.34
CA PRO A 87 -1.37 -10.33 -4.45
C PRO A 87 -2.27 -11.43 -4.99
N ARG A 88 -3.17 -11.16 -5.96
CA ARG A 88 -3.99 -12.18 -6.60
C ARG A 88 -3.17 -13.25 -7.32
N PHE A 89 -2.04 -12.86 -7.92
CA PHE A 89 -1.16 -13.79 -8.64
C PHE A 89 0.13 -14.08 -7.87
N GLU A 90 0.70 -13.10 -7.16
CA GLU A 90 1.97 -13.25 -6.44
C GLU A 90 1.80 -14.05 -5.14
N ALA A 91 0.71 -13.81 -4.41
CA ALA A 91 0.45 -14.44 -3.11
C ALA A 91 -1.05 -14.74 -2.92
N PRO A 92 -1.63 -15.72 -3.63
CA PRO A 92 -3.08 -15.95 -3.65
C PRO A 92 -3.69 -16.21 -2.26
N LEU A 93 -2.95 -16.87 -1.36
CA LEU A 93 -3.37 -17.10 0.02
C LEU A 93 -3.44 -15.80 0.83
N LEU A 94 -2.52 -14.87 0.59
CA LEU A 94 -2.53 -13.53 1.18
C LEU A 94 -3.80 -12.79 0.74
N ASN A 95 -4.09 -12.83 -0.56
CA ASN A 95 -5.28 -12.20 -1.13
C ASN A 95 -6.59 -12.78 -0.57
N ALA A 96 -6.65 -14.10 -0.37
CA ALA A 96 -7.81 -14.74 0.23
C ALA A 96 -8.04 -14.29 1.68
N ARG A 97 -6.96 -14.06 2.45
CA ARG A 97 -7.06 -13.53 3.81
C ARG A 97 -7.46 -12.05 3.82
N LEU A 98 -6.87 -11.23 2.96
CA LEU A 98 -7.29 -9.83 2.79
C LEU A 98 -8.78 -9.75 2.44
N ARG A 99 -9.25 -10.60 1.53
CA ARG A 99 -10.68 -10.71 1.20
C ARG A 99 -11.53 -11.10 2.41
N LYS A 100 -11.08 -12.06 3.23
CA LYS A 100 -11.77 -12.44 4.48
C LYS A 100 -11.90 -11.23 5.42
N CYS A 101 -10.81 -10.49 5.62
CA CYS A 101 -10.78 -9.32 6.49
C CYS A 101 -11.63 -8.16 5.95
N TRP A 102 -11.62 -7.95 4.64
CA TRP A 102 -12.49 -6.96 3.98
C TRP A 102 -13.97 -7.26 4.20
N ILE A 103 -14.38 -8.54 4.20
CA ILE A 103 -15.77 -8.94 4.46
C ILE A 103 -16.14 -8.81 5.94
N HIS A 104 -15.23 -9.12 6.86
CA HIS A 104 -15.55 -9.30 8.28
C HIS A 104 -15.15 -8.14 9.20
N ASN A 105 -14.10 -7.39 8.86
CA ASN A 105 -13.42 -6.45 9.75
C ASN A 105 -13.36 -5.02 9.18
N GLU A 106 -14.19 -4.68 8.18
CA GLU A 106 -14.22 -3.35 7.54
C GLU A 106 -12.85 -2.86 7.03
N LEU A 107 -11.96 -3.80 6.67
CA LEU A 107 -10.60 -3.50 6.25
C LEU A 107 -10.59 -2.55 5.05
N GLN A 108 -9.90 -1.42 5.20
CA GLN A 108 -9.64 -0.49 4.10
C GLN A 108 -8.40 -0.95 3.32
N VAL A 109 -8.52 -1.03 1.99
CA VAL A 109 -7.42 -1.40 1.11
C VAL A 109 -7.15 -0.28 0.12
N ALA A 110 -5.89 0.14 0.02
CA ALA A 110 -5.43 1.12 -0.97
C ALA A 110 -4.33 0.51 -1.85
N VAL A 111 -4.31 0.86 -3.14
CA VAL A 111 -3.35 0.31 -4.11
C VAL A 111 -2.60 1.42 -4.83
N ILE A 112 -1.29 1.50 -4.60
CA ILE A 112 -0.38 2.36 -5.37
C ILE A 112 0.25 1.50 -6.45
N GLY A 113 -0.28 1.54 -7.66
CA GLY A 113 0.25 0.73 -8.75
C GLY A 113 -0.66 0.67 -9.99
N PRO A 114 -0.42 -0.31 -10.88
CA PRO A 114 -1.32 -0.57 -12.00
C PRO A 114 -2.71 -0.99 -11.47
N LYS A 115 -3.77 -0.56 -12.15
CA LYS A 115 -5.15 -0.94 -11.80
C LYS A 115 -5.33 -2.44 -12.03
N VAL A 116 -5.50 -3.19 -10.95
CA VAL A 116 -5.63 -4.66 -10.96
C VAL A 116 -6.96 -5.08 -10.35
N ASP A 117 -7.55 -6.17 -10.82
CA ASP A 117 -8.77 -6.71 -10.22
C ASP A 117 -8.40 -7.62 -9.04
N LEU A 118 -8.62 -7.14 -7.81
CA LEU A 118 -8.33 -7.86 -6.56
C LEU A 118 -9.53 -8.61 -6.00
N THR A 119 -10.67 -8.64 -6.69
CA THR A 119 -11.94 -9.29 -6.28
C THR A 119 -12.69 -8.62 -5.11
N TYR A 120 -12.18 -7.52 -4.59
CA TYR A 120 -12.79 -6.65 -3.58
C TYR A 120 -12.44 -5.19 -3.91
N ASP A 121 -13.19 -4.24 -3.34
CA ASP A 121 -13.03 -2.82 -3.63
C ASP A 121 -11.82 -2.23 -2.89
N TYR A 122 -11.12 -1.31 -3.57
CA TYR A 122 -9.94 -0.61 -3.05
C TYR A 122 -9.88 0.82 -3.60
N GLU A 123 -9.14 1.68 -2.89
CA GLU A 123 -8.84 3.06 -3.31
C GLU A 123 -7.52 3.19 -4.08
#